data_AF-A0A212PKS9-F1
#
_entry.id   AF-A0A212PKS9-F1
#
_cell.length_a   1.000
_cell.length_b   1.000
_cell.length_c   1.000
_cell.angle_alpha   90.00
_cell.angle_beta   90.00
_cell.angle_gamma   90.00
#
_symmetry.space_group_name_H-M   'P 1'
#
loop_
_entity.id
_entity.type
_entity.pdbx_description
1 polymer ?
#
loop_
_entity_poly.entity_id
_entity_poly.type
_entity_poly.pdbx_seq_one_letter_code
_entity_poly.pdbx_strand_id
1 'polypeptide(L)'
;MKIYLFNPESGVYLGEDFADEAATYRGADLVPPDATTVAPPSLRRGEIAVYDEGEERWRVIPQGALPALMSVDEIIPEGRE
;
A
#
# COMPACT_ATOMS: atom_id res chain seq x y z
N MET A 1 -7.79 -10.83 13.66
CA MET A 1 -8.49 -10.40 12.42
C MET A 1 -7.49 -10.25 11.27
N LYS A 2 -7.81 -10.61 10.02
CA LYS A 2 -6.88 -10.36 8.88
C LYS A 2 -6.87 -8.87 8.54
N ILE A 3 -5.67 -8.34 8.29
CA ILE A 3 -5.43 -6.99 7.81
C ILE A 3 -4.51 -7.03 6.58
N TYR A 4 -4.59 -6.00 5.76
CA TYR A 4 -3.86 -5.88 4.51
C TYR A 4 -3.02 -4.62 4.57
N LEU A 5 -1.70 -4.81 4.59
CA LEU A 5 -0.72 -3.75 4.71
C LEU A 5 -0.55 -3.04 3.38
N PHE A 6 -0.50 -1.72 3.40
CA PHE A 6 -0.13 -0.90 2.25
C PHE A 6 0.91 0.15 2.65
N ASN A 7 1.70 0.62 1.68
CA ASN A 7 2.60 1.73 1.92
C ASN A 7 1.78 3.03 1.96
N PRO A 8 1.72 3.80 3.06
CA PRO A 8 0.92 5.03 3.12
C PRO A 8 1.39 6.09 2.12
N GLU A 9 2.68 6.08 1.76
CA GLU A 9 3.23 7.06 0.81
C GLU A 9 2.88 6.75 -0.65
N SER A 10 2.74 5.46 -1.00
CA SER A 10 2.52 5.03 -2.40
C SER A 10 1.18 4.31 -2.62
N GLY A 11 0.46 3.97 -1.56
CA GLY A 11 -0.69 3.06 -1.53
C GLY A 11 -0.37 1.59 -1.83
N VAL A 12 0.88 1.22 -2.16
CA VAL A 12 1.22 -0.12 -2.69
C VAL A 12 0.97 -1.21 -1.65
N TYR A 13 0.31 -2.29 -2.06
CA TYR A 13 0.10 -3.48 -1.24
C TYR A 13 1.42 -4.14 -0.84
N LEU A 14 1.65 -4.29 0.46
CA LEU A 14 2.86 -4.86 1.05
C LEU A 14 2.67 -6.33 1.47
N GLY A 15 1.44 -6.74 1.75
CA GLY A 15 1.13 -8.11 2.17
C GLY A 15 -0.08 -8.20 3.09
N GLU A 16 -0.40 -9.42 3.51
CA GLU A 16 -1.43 -9.68 4.51
C GLU A 16 -0.78 -10.01 5.86
N ASP A 17 -1.37 -9.47 6.92
CA ASP A 17 -0.96 -9.72 8.30
C ASP A 17 -2.21 -9.98 9.17
N PHE A 18 -2.00 -10.31 10.43
CA PHE A 18 -3.09 -10.59 11.36
C PHE A 18 -3.02 -9.60 12.52
N ALA A 19 -4.04 -8.73 12.62
CA ALA A 19 -4.24 -7.92 13.80
C ALA A 19 -4.56 -8.85 14.99
N ASP A 20 -3.71 -8.80 16.01
CA ASP A 20 -3.83 -9.57 17.24
C ASP A 20 -4.96 -8.99 18.11
N GLU A 21 -5.93 -9.84 18.48
CA GLU A 21 -7.13 -9.45 19.25
C GLU A 21 -6.81 -9.02 20.70
N ALA A 22 -5.56 -9.18 21.15
CA ALA A 22 -5.13 -8.82 22.49
C ALA A 22 -5.13 -7.30 22.78
N ALA A 23 -5.27 -6.44 21.77
CA ALA A 23 -5.39 -4.98 21.93
C ALA A 23 -6.82 -4.51 22.27
N THR A 24 -7.58 -5.32 23.03
CA THR A 24 -8.89 -4.98 23.60
C THR A 24 -8.76 -3.97 24.76
N TYR A 25 -8.10 -2.83 24.53
CA TYR A 25 -8.09 -1.75 25.50
C TYR A 25 -8.29 -0.41 24.80
N ARG A 26 -9.54 0.05 24.82
CA ARG A 26 -10.01 1.41 24.51
C ARG A 26 -10.24 1.75 23.04
N GLY A 27 -11.18 1.06 22.38
CA GLY A 27 -12.09 1.67 21.40
C GLY A 27 -11.48 2.52 20.28
N ALA A 28 -10.23 2.29 19.92
CA ALA A 28 -9.52 2.92 18.82
C ALA A 28 -9.24 1.84 17.79
N ASP A 29 -9.45 2.18 16.52
CA ASP A 29 -9.34 1.32 15.36
C ASP A 29 -8.20 0.30 15.49
N LEU A 30 -8.57 -0.99 15.48
CA LEU A 30 -7.68 -2.16 15.59
C LEU A 30 -6.69 -2.28 14.42
N VAL A 31 -6.80 -1.37 13.45
CA VAL A 31 -6.13 -1.41 12.16
C VAL A 31 -5.14 -0.25 12.17
N PRO A 32 -3.82 -0.51 12.04
CA PRO A 32 -2.85 0.57 11.90
C PRO A 32 -3.19 1.42 10.66
N PRO A 33 -2.80 2.70 10.64
CA PRO A 33 -3.10 3.60 9.52
C PRO A 33 -2.51 3.10 8.19
N ASP A 34 -1.47 2.28 8.25
CA ASP A 34 -0.80 1.64 7.10
C ASP A 34 -1.43 0.29 6.72
N ALA A 35 -2.64 0.02 7.22
CA ALA A 35 -3.37 -1.21 6.96
C ALA A 35 -4.85 -0.96 6.73
N THR A 36 -5.47 -1.90 6.03
CA THR A 36 -6.91 -1.92 5.81
C THR A 36 -7.47 -3.31 6.08
N THR A 37 -8.73 -3.37 6.45
CA THR A 37 -9.47 -4.65 6.56
C THR A 37 -10.11 -5.04 5.23
N VAL A 38 -10.06 -4.16 4.23
CA VAL A 38 -10.53 -4.42 2.88
C VAL A 38 -9.53 -5.32 2.18
N ALA A 39 -9.98 -6.46 1.67
CA ALA A 39 -9.12 -7.36 0.92
C ALA A 39 -8.76 -6.80 -0.47
N PRO A 40 -7.51 -6.94 -0.93
CA PRO A 40 -7.14 -6.60 -2.28
C PRO A 40 -7.85 -7.55 -3.27
N PRO A 41 -8.19 -7.05 -4.48
CA PRO A 41 -8.72 -7.89 -5.54
C PRO A 41 -7.66 -8.88 -6.02
N SER A 42 -8.09 -9.91 -6.76
CA SER A 42 -7.17 -10.90 -7.33
C SER A 42 -6.20 -10.25 -8.32
N LEU A 43 -4.93 -10.21 -7.96
CA LEU A 43 -3.86 -9.70 -8.82
C LEU A 43 -3.42 -10.75 -9.83
N ARG A 44 -3.26 -10.35 -11.10
CA ARG A 44 -2.59 -11.15 -12.13
C ARG A 44 -1.09 -10.87 -12.13
N ARG A 45 -0.35 -11.71 -12.87
CA ARG A 45 1.10 -11.56 -13.00
C ARG A 45 1.42 -10.21 -13.67
N GLY A 46 2.22 -9.39 -13.00
CA GLY A 46 2.57 -8.04 -13.46
C GLY A 46 1.52 -6.97 -13.14
N GLU A 47 0.58 -7.26 -12.24
CA GLU A 47 -0.31 -6.27 -11.62
C GLU A 47 0.06 -6.07 -10.15
N ILE A 48 -0.23 -4.89 -9.65
CA ILE A 48 -0.09 -4.55 -8.25
C ILE A 48 -1.37 -3.89 -7.73
N ALA A 49 -1.66 -4.10 -6.45
CA ALA A 49 -2.75 -3.42 -5.77
C ALA A 49 -2.21 -2.14 -5.13
N VAL A 50 -2.92 -1.03 -5.31
CA VAL A 50 -2.68 0.26 -4.69
C VAL A 50 -3.93 0.66 -3.94
N TYR A 51 -3.85 0.80 -2.63
CA TYR A 51 -4.94 1.28 -1.80
C TYR A 51 -5.09 2.79 -2.01
N ASP A 52 -6.30 3.21 -2.35
CA ASP A 52 -6.68 4.61 -2.39
C ASP A 52 -7.43 4.94 -1.10
N GLU A 53 -6.78 5.71 -0.22
CA GLU A 53 -7.34 6.12 1.07
C GLU A 53 -8.56 7.05 0.91
N GLY A 54 -8.61 7.83 -0.18
CA GLY A 54 -9.74 8.73 -0.46
C GLY A 54 -11.03 7.99 -0.83
N GLU A 55 -10.91 6.84 -1.51
CA GLU A 55 -12.03 5.97 -1.87
C GLU A 55 -12.17 4.73 -0.97
N GLU A 56 -11.28 4.56 0.02
CA GLU A 56 -11.17 3.40 0.91
C GLU A 56 -11.18 2.05 0.15
N ARG A 57 -10.48 2.02 -0.99
CA ARG A 57 -10.58 0.92 -1.97
C ARG A 57 -9.26 0.62 -2.67
N TRP A 58 -9.08 -0.65 -3.00
CA TRP A 58 -7.95 -1.08 -3.84
C TRP A 58 -8.19 -0.79 -5.32
N ARG A 59 -7.21 -0.15 -5.94
CA ARG A 59 -7.06 -0.05 -7.39
C ARG A 59 -5.99 -1.02 -7.86
N VAL A 60 -6.21 -1.63 -9.01
CA VAL A 60 -5.21 -2.49 -9.65
C VAL A 60 -4.55 -1.70 -10.76
N ILE A 61 -3.23 -1.61 -10.71
CA ILE A 61 -2.44 -0.98 -11.78
C ILE A 61 -1.39 -1.97 -12.29
N PRO A 62 -0.97 -1.84 -13.56
CA PRO A 62 0.14 -2.65 -14.06
C PRO A 62 1.42 -2.31 -13.30
N GLN A 63 2.21 -3.32 -12.96
CA GLN A 63 3.49 -3.16 -12.25
C GLN A 63 4.46 -2.22 -13.00
N GLY A 64 4.36 -2.16 -14.33
CA GLY A 64 5.13 -1.21 -15.14
C GLY A 64 4.71 0.26 -15.01
N ALA A 65 3.60 0.57 -14.32
CA ALA A 65 3.16 1.94 -14.04
C ALA A 65 3.63 2.47 -12.66
N LEU A 66 4.16 1.60 -11.79
CA LEU A 66 4.84 1.98 -10.55
C LEU A 66 5.92 3.08 -10.69
N PRO A 67 6.79 3.10 -11.73
CA PRO A 67 7.82 4.13 -11.83
C PRO A 67 7.28 5.56 -11.92
N ALA A 68 6.01 5.77 -12.27
CA ALA A 68 5.38 7.10 -12.25
C ALA A 68 4.91 7.53 -10.85
N LEU A 69 4.63 6.58 -9.94
CA LEU A 69 4.21 6.82 -8.56
C LEU A 69 5.40 6.86 -7.58
N MET A 70 6.49 6.14 -7.90
CA MET A 70 7.72 6.09 -7.11
C MET A 70 8.82 7.04 -7.63
N SER A 71 8.48 7.99 -8.51
CA SER A 71 9.44 8.99 -9.00
C SER A 71 9.72 10.04 -7.91
N VAL A 72 10.32 9.59 -6.80
CA VAL A 72 11.14 10.46 -5.97
C VAL A 72 12.28 10.95 -6.84
N ASP A 73 12.34 12.26 -6.94
CA ASP A 73 13.39 13.05 -7.58
C ASP A 73 14.79 12.47 -7.29
N GLU A 74 15.43 11.88 -8.30
CA GLU A 74 16.89 11.83 -8.37
C GLU A 74 17.33 12.44 -9.71
N ILE A 75 17.19 13.76 -9.74
CA ILE A 75 17.99 14.64 -10.58
C ILE A 75 19.41 14.61 -10.00
N ILE A 76 20.32 13.84 -10.60
CA ILE A 76 21.76 14.18 -10.60
C ILE A 76 22.24 14.27 -12.06
N PRO A 77 22.30 15.49 -12.63
CA PRO A 77 23.01 15.76 -13.86
C PRO A 77 24.34 16.43 -13.51
N GLU A 78 25.42 15.67 -13.35
CA GLU A 78 26.78 16.19 -13.52
C GLU A 78 27.58 15.05 -14.15
N GLY A 79 28.07 15.17 -15.38
CA GLY A 79 28.87 16.27 -15.86
C GLY A 79 30.17 15.61 -16.31
N ARG A 80 30.26 15.32 -17.61
CA ARG A 80 31.50 14.87 -18.23
C ARG A 80 32.49 16.02 -18.17
N GLU A 81 33.63 15.85 -17.52
CA GLU A 81 34.91 16.49 -17.87
C GLU A 81 36.07 15.55 -17.55
#